data_AF-A0A955N8M9-F1
#
_entry.id   AF-A0A955N8M9-F1
#
_cell.length_a   1.000
_cell.length_b   1.000
_cell.length_c   1.000
_cell.angle_alpha   90.00
_cell.angle_beta   90.00
_cell.angle_gamma   90.00
#
_symmetry.space_group_name_H-M   'P 1'
#
loop_
_entity.id
_entity.type
_entity.pdbx_description
1 polymer ?
#
loop_
_entity_poly.entity_id
_entity_poly.type
_entity_poly.pdbx_seq_one_letter_code
_entity_poly.pdbx_strand_id
1 'polypeptide(L)' 'QEKLVGADASHAWLSAWSPGLGWVDFDPTNNLIPGDEHITLAWGRDYGDVSPINGFMVGGGDHTLTVSVDVSPAPHPSLV' A
#
# COMPACT_ATOMS: atom_id res chain seq x y z
N GLN A 1 -3.72 -14.19 -15.95
CA GLN A 1 -2.61 -13.23 -15.81
C GLN A 1 -1.62 -13.83 -14.82
N GLU A 2 -0.33 -13.79 -15.13
CA GLU A 2 0.70 -14.33 -14.24
C GLU A 2 0.82 -13.45 -12.98
N LYS A 3 0.96 -14.08 -11.82
CA LYS A 3 1.08 -13.39 -10.54
C LYS A 3 2.42 -12.66 -10.49
N LEU A 4 2.39 -11.34 -10.33
CA LEU A 4 3.61 -10.54 -10.22
C LEU A 4 4.30 -10.86 -8.89
N VAL A 5 5.43 -11.56 -8.94
CA VAL A 5 6.25 -11.88 -7.76
C VAL A 5 6.86 -10.58 -7.23
N GLY A 6 6.49 -10.20 -5.99
CA GLY A 6 6.81 -8.91 -5.38
C GLY A 6 5.59 -8.00 -5.16
N ALA A 7 4.48 -8.23 -5.88
CA ALA A 7 3.19 -7.56 -5.64
C ALA A 7 2.43 -8.11 -4.40
N ASP A 8 2.90 -9.22 -3.83
CA ASP A 8 2.33 -9.85 -2.63
C ASP A 8 2.87 -9.28 -1.30
N ALA A 9 3.77 -8.30 -1.36
CA ALA A 9 4.31 -7.65 -0.17
C ALA A 9 3.64 -6.28 0.03
N SER A 10 3.46 -5.90 1.29
CA SER A 10 3.06 -4.52 1.62
C SER A 10 4.14 -3.56 1.11
N HIS A 11 3.73 -2.56 0.32
CA HIS A 11 4.61 -1.50 -0.16
C HIS A 11 4.27 -0.16 0.50
N ALA A 12 5.22 0.75 0.54
CA ALA A 12 5.04 2.09 1.06
C ALA A 12 5.59 3.13 0.08
N TRP A 13 4.87 4.23 -0.05
CA TRP A 13 5.25 5.39 -0.85
C TRP A 13 5.04 6.67 -0.02
N LEU A 14 5.36 7.82 -0.60
CA LEU A 14 5.16 9.12 0.04
C LEU A 14 4.10 9.94 -0.69
N SER A 15 3.47 10.85 0.04
CA SER A 15 2.57 11.87 -0.53
C SER A 15 3.09 13.25 -0.19
N ALA A 16 3.02 14.19 -1.13
CA ALA A 16 3.38 15.58 -0.92
C ALA A 16 2.18 16.50 -1.14
N TRP A 17 1.97 17.46 -0.25
CA TRP A 17 0.92 18.46 -0.40
C TRP A 17 1.39 19.59 -1.32
N SER A 18 0.57 19.93 -2.31
CA SER A 18 0.77 21.08 -3.18
C SER A 18 -0.49 21.96 -3.18
N PRO A 19 -0.39 23.27 -2.88
CA PRO A 19 -1.52 24.18 -2.97
C PRO A 19 -2.21 24.14 -4.33
N GLY A 20 -3.52 23.92 -4.35
CA GLY A 20 -4.34 23.83 -5.56
C GLY A 20 -4.42 22.45 -6.20
N LEU A 21 -3.46 21.54 -5.93
CA LEU A 21 -3.49 20.15 -6.41
C LEU A 21 -3.87 19.16 -5.31
N GLY A 22 -3.66 19.52 -4.05
CA GLY A 22 -3.88 18.64 -2.91
C GLY A 22 -2.68 17.72 -2.67
N TRP A 23 -2.95 16.51 -2.17
CA TRP A 23 -1.94 15.49 -1.95
C TRP A 23 -1.64 14.74 -3.24
N VAL A 24 -0.35 14.58 -3.55
CA VAL A 24 0.14 13.88 -4.73
C VAL A 24 1.07 12.76 -4.28
N ASP A 25 0.79 11.54 -4.75
CA ASP A 25 1.53 10.34 -4.39
C ASP A 25 2.74 10.11 -5.30
N PHE A 26 3.84 9.63 -4.72
CA PHE A 26 5.09 9.34 -5.42
C PHE A 26 5.74 8.08 -4.89
N ASP A 27 6.07 7.16 -5.80
CA ASP A 27 6.87 5.97 -5.48
C ASP A 27 8.27 6.09 -6.10
N PRO A 28 9.26 6.60 -5.33
CA PRO A 28 10.63 6.73 -5.80
C PRO A 28 11.35 5.37 -5.92
N THR A 29 10.85 4.31 -5.27
CA THR A 29 11.46 2.97 -5.31
C THR A 29 11.26 2.36 -6.69
N ASN A 30 10.06 2.52 -7.24
CA ASN A 30 9.69 1.97 -8.55
C ASN A 30 9.67 3.04 -9.66
N ASN A 31 10.03 4.29 -9.36
CA ASN A 31 10.04 5.42 -10.29
C ASN A 31 8.68 5.60 -11.01
N LEU A 32 7.59 5.58 -10.24
CA LEU A 32 6.23 5.68 -10.76
C LEU A 32 5.33 6.52 -9.84
N ILE A 33 4.14 6.84 -10.36
CA ILE A 33 3.04 7.39 -9.57
C ILE A 33 2.12 6.22 -9.21
N PRO A 34 1.87 5.96 -7.91
CA PRO A 34 0.89 4.96 -7.49
C PRO A 34 -0.46 5.18 -8.16
N GLY A 35 -1.08 4.10 -8.62
CA GLY A 35 -2.34 4.12 -9.35
C GLY A 35 -3.22 2.93 -8.97
N ASP A 36 -4.09 2.51 -9.87
CA ASP A 36 -5.16 1.52 -9.60
C ASP A 36 -4.67 0.13 -9.14
N GLU A 37 -3.39 -0.17 -9.32
CA GLU A 37 -2.75 -1.41 -8.83
C GLU A 37 -2.30 -1.31 -7.35
N HIS A 38 -2.45 -0.16 -6.71
CA HIS A 38 -2.07 0.09 -5.32
C HIS A 38 -3.30 0.45 -4.48
N ILE A 39 -3.45 -0.18 -3.31
CA ILE A 39 -4.51 0.13 -2.36
C ILE A 39 -3.88 0.75 -1.12
N THR A 40 -4.26 1.99 -0.80
CA THR A 40 -3.82 2.65 0.43
C THR A 40 -4.48 2.00 1.65
N LEU A 41 -3.67 1.36 2.50
CA LEU A 41 -4.15 0.73 3.74
C LEU A 41 -4.09 1.66 4.96
N ALA A 42 -3.10 2.55 5.01
CA ALA A 42 -2.87 3.48 6.12
C ALA A 42 -2.09 4.71 5.64
N TRP A 43 -2.17 5.81 6.39
CA TRP A 43 -1.41 7.03 6.12
C TRP A 43 -0.97 7.71 7.41
N GLY A 44 0.25 8.22 7.43
CA GLY A 44 0.89 8.83 8.59
C GLY A 44 2.11 9.64 8.18
N ARG A 45 2.75 10.30 9.14
CA ARG A 45 3.89 11.20 8.87
C ARG A 45 5.17 10.43 8.59
N ASP A 46 5.30 9.26 9.21
CA ASP A 46 6.42 8.34 9.02
C ASP A 46 5.95 6.88 9.18
N TYR A 47 6.89 5.94 9.07
CA TYR A 47 6.61 4.51 9.15
C TYR A 47 5.99 4.08 10.49
N GLY A 48 6.28 4.78 11.60
CA GLY A 48 5.75 4.42 12.92
C GLY A 48 4.24 4.60 13.03
N ASP A 49 3.69 5.59 12.33
CA ASP A 49 2.25 5.86 12.30
C ASP A 49 1.46 4.80 11.50
N VAL A 50 2.13 4.03 10.64
CA VAL A 50 1.52 3.09 9.68
C VAL A 50 2.08 1.67 9.75
N SER A 51 2.94 1.38 10.73
CA SER A 51 3.57 0.07 10.82
C SER A 51 2.52 -1.03 11.01
N PRO A 52 2.57 -2.12 10.24
CA PRO A 52 1.64 -3.24 10.40
C PRO A 52 1.63 -3.85 11.81
N ILE A 53 2.75 -3.72 12.54
CA ILE A 53 2.89 -4.16 13.93
C ILE A 53 3.53 -3.04 14.74
N ASN A 54 2.80 -2.54 15.74
CA ASN A 54 3.21 -1.46 16.64
C ASN A 54 2.91 -1.88 18.09
N GLY A 55 3.86 -1.65 19.01
CA GLY A 55 3.64 -1.80 20.45
C GLY A 55 4.82 -2.45 21.17
N PHE A 56 4.57 -2.94 22.39
CA PHE A 56 5.52 -3.74 23.15
C PHE A 56 4.95 -5.14 23.39
N MET A 57 5.80 -6.16 23.31
CA MET A 57 5.45 -7.54 23.65
C MET A 57 6.00 -7.90 25.03
N VAL A 58 5.22 -8.66 25.82
CA VAL A 58 5.65 -9.24 27.10
C VAL A 58 5.52 -10.76 27.01
N GLY A 59 6.63 -11.48 27.18
CA GLY A 59 6.75 -12.90 26.84
C GLY A 59 7.38 -13.14 25.46
N GLY A 60 7.25 -14.35 24.92
CA GLY A 60 7.79 -14.70 23.59
C GLY A 60 7.27 -16.05 23.05
N GLY A 61 7.46 -16.29 21.76
CA GLY A 61 7.05 -17.47 21.00
C GLY A 61 7.34 -17.26 19.50
N ASP A 62 6.94 -18.20 18.64
CA ASP A 62 7.09 -18.03 17.19
C ASP A 62 6.02 -17.05 16.64
N HIS A 63 6.45 -16.14 15.77
CA HIS A 63 5.58 -15.16 15.12
C HIS A 63 5.78 -15.19 13.60
N THR A 64 4.68 -15.25 12.86
CA THR A 64 4.67 -15.20 11.39
C THR A 64 3.72 -14.12 10.92
N LEU A 65 4.19 -13.21 10.06
CA LEU A 65 3.37 -12.24 9.36
C LEU A 65 3.18 -12.72 7.91
N THR A 66 1.93 -12.87 7.50
CA THR A 66 1.56 -13.20 6.11
C THR A 66 0.79 -12.02 5.53
N VAL A 67 1.21 -11.55 4.35
CA VAL A 67 0.54 -10.48 3.60
C VAL A 67 0.17 -11.04 2.23
N SER A 68 -1.02 -10.67 1.73
CA SER A 68 -1.49 -11.04 0.39
C SER A 68 -2.46 -9.97 -0.12
N VAL A 69 -2.35 -9.59 -1.38
CA VAL A 69 -3.25 -8.63 -2.04
C VAL A 69 -3.71 -9.24 -3.36
N ASP A 70 -5.02 -9.28 -3.57
CA ASP A 70 -5.64 -9.72 -4.83
C ASP A 70 -6.42 -8.57 -5.45
N VAL A 71 -6.07 -8.19 -6.68
CA VAL A 71 -6.77 -7.18 -7.47
C VAL A 71 -7.53 -7.89 -8.59
N SER A 72 -8.82 -7.56 -8.75
CA SER A 72 -9.64 -8.08 -9.84
C SER A 72 -10.30 -6.94 -10.61
N PRO A 73 -10.40 -7.02 -11.95
CA PRO A 73 -11.09 -5.99 -12.73
C PRO A 73 -12.56 -5.86 -12.30
N ALA A 74 -13.00 -4.63 -12.06
CA ALA A 74 -14.43 -4.36 -11.92
C ALA A 74 -15.15 -4.61 -13.25
N PRO A 75 -16.42 -5.08 -13.23
CA PRO A 75 -17.21 -5.19 -14.45
C PRO A 75 -17.28 -3.83 -15.15
N HIS A 76 -17.06 -3.82 -16.46
CA HIS A 76 -17.27 -2.60 -17.24
C HIS A 76 -18.73 -2.17 -17.07
N PRO A 77 -19.03 -0.93 -16.69
CA PRO A 77 -20.41 -0.47 -16.65
C PRO A 77 -20.96 -0.58 -18.08
N SER A 78 -21.97 -1.43 -18.27
CA SER A 78 -22.71 -1.51 -19.52
C SER A 78 -23.34 -0.14 -19.73
N LEU A 79 -22.97 0.55 -20.81
CA LEU A 79 -23.66 1.75 -21.24
C LEU A 79 -25.11 1.34 -21.55
N VAL A 80 -26.04 1.71 -20.69
CA VAL A 80 -27.48 1.74 -20.97
C VAL A 80 -27.82 3.00 -21.76
#